data_AF-A0A2S2FE55-F1
#
_entry.id   AF-A0A2S2FE55-F1
#
_cell.length_a   1.000
_cell.length_b   1.000
_cell.length_c   1.000
_cell.angle_alpha   90.00
_cell.angle_beta   90.00
_cell.angle_gamma   90.00
#
_symmetry.space_group_name_H-M   'P 1'
#
loop_
_entity.id
_entity.type
_entity.pdbx_description
1 polymer ?
#
loop_
_entity_poly.entity_id
_entity_poly.type
_entity_poly.pdbx_seq_one_letter_code
_entity_poly.pdbx_strand_id
1 'polypeptide(L)'
;MYILEEFKSSPLAEKITAISTAIIIVGISYKFGYYKFTPLTSGWVLPFFNLFDIAFSASKLIGIYISGLLILDKSFTSENGKQESQKIIFLIIIVCIVCYFLDTTVIDILSIAVPIISAILLVGFDGITKYIALALLIFISPFVNGLADIKNDLKYDALPTVVLKETKPIEDWRLLDKANEKILLINFRKKEEIKIVEFGEIEKIINKSPNQS
;
A
#
# COMPACT_ATOMS: atom_id res chain seq x y z
N MET A 1 9.55 15.18 -22.33
CA MET A 1 9.80 16.57 -21.90
C MET A 1 8.54 17.44 -21.92
N TYR A 2 7.45 17.08 -22.61
CA TYR A 2 6.20 17.86 -22.62
C TYR A 2 5.45 17.90 -21.27
N ILE A 3 5.13 16.75 -20.66
CA ILE A 3 4.20 16.70 -19.51
C ILE A 3 4.71 17.38 -18.24
N LEU A 4 6.01 17.36 -17.98
CA LEU A 4 6.54 17.97 -16.76
C LEU A 4 6.62 19.50 -16.88
N GLU A 5 6.85 19.99 -18.10
CA GLU A 5 6.78 21.42 -18.42
C GLU A 5 5.34 21.91 -18.45
N GLU A 6 4.44 21.11 -19.03
CA GLU A 6 3.00 21.33 -19.07
C GLU A 6 2.40 21.30 -17.67
N PHE A 7 2.78 20.34 -16.82
CA PHE A 7 2.39 20.32 -15.42
C PHE A 7 2.94 21.52 -14.66
N LYS A 8 4.16 21.99 -14.94
CA LYS A 8 4.71 23.20 -14.30
C LYS A 8 3.97 24.46 -14.73
N SER A 9 3.61 24.57 -16.01
CA SER A 9 2.88 25.72 -16.58
C SER A 9 1.37 25.68 -16.32
N SER A 10 0.80 24.52 -15.97
CA SER A 10 -0.62 24.37 -15.68
C SER A 10 -1.09 25.25 -14.51
N PRO A 11 -2.35 25.73 -14.57
CA PRO A 11 -3.05 26.35 -13.45
C PRO A 11 -3.01 25.51 -12.18
N LEU A 12 -3.04 26.17 -11.01
CA LEU A 12 -3.05 25.51 -9.71
C LEU A 12 -4.21 24.51 -9.58
N ALA A 13 -5.38 24.84 -10.13
CA ALA A 13 -6.56 23.97 -10.11
C ALA A 13 -6.32 22.63 -10.83
N GLU A 14 -5.65 22.63 -11.98
CA GLU A 14 -5.32 21.42 -12.73
C GLU A 14 -4.30 20.57 -11.97
N LYS A 15 -3.29 21.21 -11.37
CA LYS A 15 -2.30 20.53 -10.53
C LYS A 15 -2.95 19.82 -9.35
N ILE A 16 -3.84 20.51 -8.64
CA ILE A 16 -4.59 19.95 -7.51
C ILE A 16 -5.42 18.76 -7.98
N THR A 17 -6.12 18.90 -9.12
CA THR A 17 -6.98 17.85 -9.67
C THR A 17 -6.19 16.60 -10.07
N ALA A 18 -5.04 16.79 -10.73
CA ALA A 18 -4.16 15.69 -11.12
C ALA A 18 -3.60 14.96 -9.89
N ILE A 19 -3.15 15.70 -8.88
CA ILE A 19 -2.66 15.14 -7.61
C ILE A 19 -3.79 14.37 -6.92
N SER A 20 -4.95 14.97 -6.69
CA SER A 20 -6.06 14.31 -6.01
C SER A 20 -6.51 13.04 -6.73
N THR A 21 -6.53 13.05 -8.06
CA THR A 21 -6.86 11.87 -8.88
C THR A 21 -5.83 10.77 -8.70
N ALA A 22 -4.53 11.10 -8.73
CA ALA A 22 -3.47 10.13 -8.49
C ALA A 22 -3.57 9.52 -7.08
N ILE A 23 -3.86 10.34 -6.05
CA ILE A 23 -4.06 9.88 -4.67
C ILE A 23 -5.20 8.87 -4.59
N ILE A 24 -6.34 9.17 -5.22
CA ILE A 24 -7.50 8.29 -5.23
C ILE A 24 -7.17 6.97 -5.94
N ILE A 25 -6.52 7.01 -7.11
CA ILE A 25 -6.16 5.80 -7.87
C ILE A 25 -5.18 4.92 -7.07
N VAL A 26 -4.17 5.53 -6.44
CA VAL A 26 -3.23 4.81 -5.57
C VAL A 26 -3.97 4.14 -4.41
N GLY A 27 -4.90 4.86 -3.77
CA GLY A 27 -5.71 4.33 -2.67
C GLY A 27 -6.60 3.17 -3.09
N ILE A 28 -7.28 3.27 -4.24
CA ILE A 28 -8.09 2.20 -4.80
C ILE A 28 -7.23 0.99 -5.12
N SER A 29 -6.08 1.20 -5.76
CA SER A 29 -5.16 0.11 -6.13
C SER A 29 -4.63 -0.63 -4.90
N TYR A 30 -4.29 0.11 -3.84
CA TYR A 30 -3.89 -0.45 -2.56
C TYR A 30 -5.00 -1.29 -1.93
N LYS A 31 -6.20 -0.73 -1.79
CA LYS A 31 -7.36 -1.44 -1.23
C LYS A 31 -7.70 -2.68 -2.05
N PHE A 32 -7.61 -2.60 -3.38
CA PHE A 32 -7.84 -3.73 -4.25
C PHE A 32 -6.85 -4.86 -3.98
N GLY A 33 -5.57 -4.54 -3.77
CA GLY A 33 -4.55 -5.50 -3.33
C GLY A 33 -4.89 -6.11 -1.97
N TYR A 34 -5.17 -5.25 -0.98
CA TYR A 34 -5.47 -5.65 0.40
C TYR A 34 -6.64 -6.64 0.48
N TYR A 35 -7.75 -6.36 -0.20
CA TYR A 35 -8.97 -7.19 -0.13
C TYR A 35 -9.01 -8.36 -1.12
N LYS A 36 -8.10 -8.40 -2.11
CA LYS A 36 -7.97 -9.55 -3.03
C LYS A 36 -7.00 -10.62 -2.54
N PHE A 37 -6.26 -10.38 -1.45
CA PHE A 37 -5.38 -11.39 -0.89
C PHE A 37 -6.17 -12.63 -0.44
N THR A 38 -5.76 -13.81 -0.91
CA THR A 38 -6.29 -15.08 -0.40
C THR A 38 -5.80 -15.26 1.04
N PRO A 39 -6.69 -15.48 2.01
CA PRO A 39 -8.04 -16.08 1.90
C PRO A 39 -9.25 -15.12 1.90
N LEU A 40 -9.06 -13.80 2.03
CA LEU A 40 -10.19 -12.85 2.14
C LEU A 40 -11.08 -12.86 0.89
N THR A 41 -10.49 -12.80 -0.31
CA THR A 41 -11.19 -12.76 -1.61
C THR A 41 -12.41 -11.83 -1.66
N SER A 42 -12.34 -10.71 -0.96
CA SER A 42 -13.48 -9.88 -0.58
C SER A 42 -13.50 -8.51 -1.26
N GLY A 43 -13.17 -8.50 -2.55
CA GLY A 43 -13.22 -7.27 -3.36
C GLY A 43 -14.60 -6.59 -3.40
N TRP A 44 -15.67 -7.30 -3.00
CA TRP A 44 -17.02 -6.75 -2.85
C TRP A 44 -17.14 -5.70 -1.73
N VAL A 45 -16.15 -5.58 -0.84
CA VAL A 45 -16.12 -4.61 0.25
C VAL A 45 -15.74 -3.20 -0.23
N LEU A 46 -15.05 -3.09 -1.37
CA LEU A 46 -14.54 -1.81 -1.88
C LEU A 46 -15.58 -0.69 -2.03
N PRO A 47 -16.83 -0.94 -2.45
CA PRO A 47 -17.86 0.09 -2.56
C PRO A 47 -18.28 0.74 -1.23
N PHE A 48 -17.93 0.15 -0.06
CA PHE A 48 -18.27 0.73 1.24
C PHE A 48 -17.32 1.86 1.67
N PHE A 49 -16.15 1.98 1.03
CA PHE A 49 -15.20 3.04 1.35
C PHE A 49 -15.60 4.35 0.70
N ASN A 50 -15.55 5.44 1.47
CA ASN A 50 -15.68 6.77 0.91
C ASN A 50 -14.34 7.23 0.30
N LEU A 51 -14.35 8.34 -0.44
CA LEU A 51 -13.14 8.89 -1.06
C LEU A 51 -12.06 9.29 -0.04
N PHE A 52 -12.45 9.73 1.15
CA PHE A 52 -11.51 10.10 2.21
C PHE A 52 -10.79 8.88 2.79
N ASP A 53 -11.49 7.76 3.01
CA ASP A 53 -10.93 6.51 3.49
C ASP A 53 -9.91 5.95 2.49
N ILE A 54 -10.26 6.03 1.19
CA ILE A 54 -9.39 5.65 0.07
C ILE A 54 -8.14 6.54 0.05
N ALA A 55 -8.31 7.86 0.10
CA ALA A 55 -7.20 8.80 0.06
C ALA A 55 -6.28 8.68 1.28
N PHE A 56 -6.86 8.45 2.47
CA PHE A 56 -6.10 8.24 3.70
C PHE A 56 -5.22 6.99 3.60
N SER A 57 -5.75 5.92 3.02
CA SER A 57 -5.01 4.67 2.81
C SER A 57 -3.83 4.85 1.84
N ALA A 58 -3.94 5.78 0.89
CA ALA A 58 -2.85 6.12 -0.01
C ALA A 58 -1.75 6.99 0.65
N SER A 59 -2.09 7.76 1.69
CA SER A 59 -1.22 8.83 2.23
C SER A 59 0.15 8.33 2.68
N LYS A 60 0.21 7.17 3.36
CA LYS A 60 1.46 6.52 3.79
C LYS A 60 2.35 6.19 2.58
N LEU A 61 1.78 5.58 1.55
CA LEU A 61 2.50 5.19 0.34
C LEU A 61 3.01 6.40 -0.43
N ILE A 62 2.18 7.43 -0.58
CA ILE A 62 2.56 8.68 -1.25
C ILE A 62 3.74 9.35 -0.53
N GLY A 63 3.70 9.43 0.80
CA GLY A 63 4.80 9.98 1.58
C GLY A 63 6.12 9.24 1.36
N ILE A 64 6.06 7.91 1.31
CA ILE A 64 7.22 7.05 1.01
C ILE A 64 7.71 7.29 -0.43
N TYR A 65 6.81 7.33 -1.41
CA TYR A 65 7.17 7.54 -2.82
C TYR A 65 7.81 8.90 -3.07
N ILE A 66 7.25 9.97 -2.50
CA ILE A 66 7.84 11.32 -2.61
C ILE A 66 9.24 11.33 -1.98
N SER A 67 9.39 10.77 -0.78
CA SER A 67 10.68 10.72 -0.09
C SER A 67 11.72 9.93 -0.91
N GLY A 68 11.33 8.79 -1.46
CA GLY A 68 12.19 7.97 -2.32
C GLY A 68 12.61 8.70 -3.60
N LEU A 69 11.67 9.38 -4.27
CA LEU A 69 11.97 10.16 -5.47
C LEU A 69 12.92 11.33 -5.18
N LEU A 70 12.78 12.04 -4.05
CA LEU A 70 13.68 13.13 -3.67
C LEU A 70 15.12 12.63 -3.41
N ILE A 71 15.27 11.47 -2.76
CA ILE A 71 16.58 10.86 -2.53
C ILE A 71 17.21 10.47 -3.87
N LEU A 72 16.44 9.82 -4.74
CA LEU A 72 16.92 9.37 -6.05
C LEU A 72 17.29 10.54 -6.96
N ASP A 73 16.44 11.57 -7.07
CA ASP A 73 16.70 12.75 -7.89
C ASP A 73 18.03 13.40 -7.49
N LYS A 74 18.26 13.61 -6.19
CA LYS A 74 19.52 14.13 -5.66
C LYS A 74 20.73 13.26 -6.03
N SER A 75 20.59 11.93 -5.98
CA SER A 75 21.65 11.00 -6.35
C SER A 75 21.97 11.03 -7.86
N PHE A 76 20.94 11.17 -8.70
CA PHE A 76 21.08 11.19 -10.17
C PHE A 76 21.57 12.54 -10.72
N THR A 77 21.27 13.65 -10.07
CA THR A 77 21.75 15.00 -10.48
C THR A 77 23.19 15.29 -10.08
N SER A 78 23.83 14.44 -9.29
CA SER A 78 25.25 14.59 -8.94
C SER A 78 26.16 14.32 -10.14
N GLU A 79 27.36 14.92 -10.20
CA GLU A 79 28.33 14.73 -11.29
C GLU A 79 28.67 13.24 -11.57
N ASN A 80 28.47 12.36 -10.57
CA ASN A 80 28.66 10.92 -10.67
C ASN A 80 27.33 10.12 -10.73
N GLY A 81 26.22 10.72 -11.14
CA GLY A 81 24.87 10.15 -11.02
C GLY A 81 24.68 8.76 -11.65
N LYS A 82 25.44 8.44 -12.70
CA LYS A 82 25.45 7.09 -13.32
C LYS A 82 26.08 6.03 -12.42
N GLN A 83 27.09 6.39 -11.63
CA GLN A 83 27.78 5.47 -10.72
C GLN A 83 27.01 5.31 -9.40
N GLU A 84 26.41 6.39 -8.90
CA GLU A 84 25.55 6.36 -7.71
C GLU A 84 24.24 5.59 -7.93
N SER A 85 23.63 5.71 -9.11
CA SER A 85 22.44 4.92 -9.48
C SER A 85 22.72 3.41 -9.58
N GLN A 86 23.90 3.03 -10.06
CA GLN A 86 24.34 1.62 -10.06
C GLN A 86 24.55 1.09 -8.62
N LYS A 87 25.08 1.90 -7.70
CA LYS A 87 25.20 1.52 -6.28
C LYS A 87 23.83 1.30 -5.64
N ILE A 88 22.86 2.14 -5.96
CA ILE A 88 21.48 2.00 -5.48
C ILE A 88 20.86 0.71 -6.01
N ILE A 89 20.95 0.46 -7.33
CA ILE A 89 20.50 -0.80 -7.95
C ILE A 89 21.15 -2.02 -7.28
N PHE A 90 22.46 -1.96 -7.02
CA PHE A 90 23.19 -3.05 -6.38
C PHE A 90 22.77 -3.26 -4.91
N LEU A 91 22.56 -2.17 -4.15
CA LEU A 91 22.02 -2.23 -2.79
C LEU A 91 20.63 -2.88 -2.77
N ILE A 92 19.79 -2.60 -3.77
CA ILE A 92 18.46 -3.20 -3.91
C ILE A 92 18.55 -4.68 -4.19
N ILE A 93 19.46 -5.11 -5.08
CA ILE A 93 19.70 -6.54 -5.33
C ILE A 93 20.13 -7.23 -4.02
N ILE A 94 21.02 -6.60 -3.25
CA ILE A 94 21.43 -7.12 -1.94
C ILE A 94 20.23 -7.21 -0.97
N VAL A 95 19.41 -6.16 -0.86
CA VAL A 95 18.21 -6.17 0.01
C VAL A 95 17.23 -7.26 -0.42
N CYS A 96 16.97 -7.41 -1.72
CA CYS A 96 16.11 -8.49 -2.25
C CYS A 96 16.68 -9.88 -1.94
N ILE A 97 17.99 -10.06 -2.06
CA ILE A 97 18.68 -11.33 -1.71
C ILE A 97 18.59 -11.59 -0.21
N VAL A 98 18.84 -10.58 0.63
CA VAL A 98 18.71 -10.70 2.10
C VAL A 98 17.28 -11.04 2.49
N CYS A 99 16.28 -10.38 1.89
CA CYS A 99 14.88 -10.72 2.09
C CYS A 99 14.60 -12.17 1.69
N TYR A 100 15.11 -12.64 0.54
CA TYR A 100 14.96 -14.03 0.11
C TYR A 100 15.51 -15.03 1.13
N PHE A 101 16.66 -14.74 1.74
CA PHE A 101 17.26 -15.61 2.78
C PHE A 101 16.56 -15.54 4.14
N LEU A 102 15.70 -14.53 4.39
CA LEU A 102 14.95 -14.37 5.64
C LEU A 102 13.56 -15.04 5.61
N ASP A 103 13.34 -16.01 4.71
CA ASP A 103 12.02 -16.65 4.49
C ASP A 103 10.88 -15.64 4.24
N THR A 104 11.22 -14.47 3.69
CA THR A 104 10.20 -13.53 3.22
C THR A 104 9.59 -14.05 1.93
N THR A 105 8.31 -13.75 1.74
CA THR A 105 7.62 -14.28 0.58
C THR A 105 7.82 -13.39 -0.63
N VAL A 106 7.57 -13.95 -1.81
CA VAL A 106 7.68 -13.22 -3.08
C VAL A 106 6.89 -11.90 -3.04
N ILE A 107 5.73 -11.88 -2.38
CA ILE A 107 4.89 -10.68 -2.23
C ILE A 107 5.63 -9.58 -1.43
N ASP A 108 6.32 -9.96 -0.35
CA ASP A 108 7.06 -9.01 0.48
C ASP A 108 8.23 -8.40 -0.30
N ILE A 109 8.97 -9.23 -1.05
CA ILE A 109 10.06 -8.78 -1.92
C ILE A 109 9.53 -7.83 -3.01
N LEU A 110 8.43 -8.19 -3.67
CA LEU A 110 7.84 -7.36 -4.73
C LEU A 110 7.30 -6.03 -4.18
N SER A 111 6.78 -6.00 -2.95
CA SER A 111 6.27 -4.76 -2.32
C SER A 111 7.34 -3.68 -2.18
N ILE A 112 8.60 -4.09 -2.05
CA ILE A 112 9.78 -3.23 -1.97
C ILE A 112 10.36 -3.00 -3.37
N ALA A 113 10.57 -4.06 -4.15
CA ALA A 113 11.27 -3.98 -5.42
C ALA A 113 10.52 -3.16 -6.48
N VAL A 114 9.20 -3.35 -6.61
CA VAL A 114 8.39 -2.66 -7.63
C VAL A 114 8.42 -1.13 -7.50
N PRO A 115 8.13 -0.52 -6.33
CA PRO A 115 8.22 0.94 -6.20
C PRO A 115 9.60 1.49 -6.52
N ILE A 116 10.65 0.79 -6.10
CA ILE A 116 12.02 1.25 -6.32
C ILE A 116 12.42 1.15 -7.79
N ILE A 117 12.14 0.03 -8.46
CA ILE A 117 12.35 -0.13 -9.91
C ILE A 117 11.59 0.96 -10.65
N SER A 118 10.34 1.22 -10.26
CA SER A 118 9.52 2.29 -10.87
C SER A 118 10.19 3.65 -10.70
N ALA A 119 10.69 3.97 -9.51
CA ALA A 119 11.35 5.24 -9.25
C ALA A 119 12.68 5.39 -10.04
N ILE A 120 13.48 4.33 -10.16
CA ILE A 120 14.69 4.31 -10.99
C ILE A 120 14.35 4.51 -12.46
N LEU A 121 13.33 3.82 -12.98
CA LEU A 121 12.89 3.97 -14.36
C LEU A 121 12.36 5.39 -14.63
N LEU A 122 11.70 6.01 -13.65
CA LEU A 122 11.16 7.36 -13.77
C LEU A 122 12.26 8.43 -13.82
N VAL A 123 13.33 8.26 -13.05
CA VAL A 123 14.44 9.23 -12.97
C VAL A 123 15.50 8.98 -14.05
N GLY A 124 15.86 7.71 -14.29
CA GLY A 124 17.03 7.33 -15.09
C GLY A 124 16.81 7.12 -16.59
N PHE A 125 15.55 7.05 -17.06
CA PHE A 125 15.22 6.73 -18.45
C PHE A 125 14.18 7.68 -19.01
N ASP A 126 14.26 8.02 -20.30
CA ASP A 126 13.32 8.91 -20.98
C ASP A 126 12.31 8.18 -21.89
N GLY A 127 11.33 8.93 -22.41
CA GLY A 127 10.37 8.43 -23.39
C GLY A 127 9.31 7.51 -22.78
N ILE A 128 8.98 6.42 -23.48
CA ILE A 128 7.89 5.49 -23.10
C ILE A 128 8.12 4.86 -21.72
N THR A 129 9.37 4.67 -21.33
CA THR A 129 9.77 4.06 -20.06
C THR A 129 9.28 4.86 -18.85
N LYS A 130 9.23 6.20 -18.93
CA LYS A 130 8.68 7.04 -17.85
C LYS A 130 7.18 6.80 -17.63
N TYR A 131 6.43 6.54 -18.69
CA TYR A 131 5.00 6.25 -18.60
C TYR A 131 4.76 4.86 -17.99
N ILE A 132 5.56 3.88 -18.37
CA ILE A 132 5.55 2.55 -17.76
C ILE A 132 5.88 2.67 -16.27
N ALA A 133 6.92 3.42 -15.92
CA ALA A 133 7.31 3.68 -14.54
C ALA A 133 6.19 4.33 -13.73
N LEU A 134 5.52 5.34 -14.29
CA LEU A 134 4.40 6.02 -13.66
C LEU A 134 3.22 5.06 -13.45
N ALA A 135 2.89 4.23 -14.43
CA ALA A 135 1.83 3.22 -14.32
C ALA A 135 2.16 2.16 -13.25
N LEU A 136 3.41 1.69 -13.20
CA LEU A 136 3.87 0.77 -12.16
C LEU A 136 3.74 1.41 -10.76
N LEU A 137 4.10 2.69 -10.62
CA LEU A 137 4.04 3.41 -9.34
C LEU A 137 2.59 3.69 -8.89
N ILE A 138 1.69 4.00 -9.82
CA ILE A 138 0.29 4.35 -9.52
C ILE A 138 -0.61 3.13 -9.34
N PHE A 139 -0.39 2.04 -10.08
CA PHE A 139 -1.26 0.86 -10.06
C PHE A 139 -0.61 -0.34 -9.37
N ILE A 140 0.56 -0.77 -9.83
CA ILE A 140 1.13 -2.06 -9.43
C ILE A 140 1.76 -1.98 -8.05
N SER A 141 2.53 -0.94 -7.78
CA SER A 141 3.21 -0.74 -6.50
C SER A 141 2.24 -0.68 -5.31
N PRO A 142 1.18 0.17 -5.32
CA PRO A 142 0.22 0.17 -4.24
C PRO A 142 -0.54 -1.15 -4.13
N PHE A 143 -0.88 -1.79 -5.25
CA PHE A 143 -1.54 -3.10 -5.23
C PHE A 143 -0.70 -4.16 -4.51
N VAL A 144 0.60 -4.27 -4.84
CA VAL A 144 1.48 -5.25 -4.18
C VAL A 144 1.73 -4.89 -2.72
N ASN A 145 1.84 -3.60 -2.38
CA ASN A 145 1.92 -3.17 -0.98
C ASN A 145 0.66 -3.55 -0.19
N GLY A 146 -0.53 -3.40 -0.79
CA GLY A 146 -1.78 -3.85 -0.19
C GLY A 146 -1.80 -5.35 0.09
N LEU A 147 -1.31 -6.17 -0.83
CA LEU A 147 -1.16 -7.62 -0.63
C LEU A 147 -0.18 -7.97 0.50
N ALA A 148 0.94 -7.24 0.60
CA ALA A 148 1.95 -7.48 1.62
C ALA A 148 1.45 -7.08 3.02
N ASP A 149 0.79 -5.93 3.15
CA ASP A 149 0.28 -5.42 4.42
C ASP A 149 -0.73 -6.41 5.04
N ILE A 150 -1.79 -6.79 4.31
CA ILE A 150 -2.78 -7.74 4.84
C ILE A 150 -2.17 -9.10 5.16
N LYS A 151 -1.23 -9.56 4.34
CA LYS A 151 -0.53 -10.81 4.59
C LYS A 151 0.19 -10.77 5.93
N ASN A 152 0.92 -9.69 6.20
CA ASN A 152 1.65 -9.51 7.44
C ASN A 152 0.69 -9.37 8.63
N ASP A 153 -0.40 -8.62 8.47
CA ASP A 153 -1.46 -8.50 9.46
C ASP A 153 -2.04 -9.87 9.86
N LEU A 154 -2.27 -10.75 8.87
CA LEU A 154 -2.78 -12.11 9.07
C LEU A 154 -1.74 -13.11 9.57
N LYS A 155 -0.47 -12.95 9.20
CA LYS A 155 0.63 -13.85 9.61
C LYS A 155 1.05 -13.60 11.05
N TYR A 156 1.12 -12.33 11.45
CA TYR A 156 1.63 -11.92 12.75
C TYR A 156 0.53 -11.66 13.79
N ASP A 157 -0.73 -12.03 13.51
CA ASP A 157 -1.85 -11.83 14.45
C ASP A 157 -1.94 -10.34 14.89
N ALA A 158 -1.60 -9.41 13.98
CA ALA A 158 -1.43 -7.99 14.33
C ALA A 158 -2.78 -7.24 14.39
N LEU A 159 -3.84 -7.83 13.85
CA LEU A 159 -5.17 -7.24 13.84
C LEU A 159 -5.81 -7.25 15.25
N PRO A 160 -6.31 -6.10 15.75
CA PRO A 160 -7.02 -6.03 17.03
C PRO A 160 -8.23 -6.96 17.09
N THR A 161 -8.46 -7.59 18.23
CA THR A 161 -9.65 -8.43 18.47
C THR A 161 -10.85 -7.55 18.80
N VAL A 162 -12.01 -7.87 18.23
CA VAL A 162 -13.27 -7.15 18.43
C VAL A 162 -14.28 -8.07 19.09
N VAL A 163 -14.85 -7.62 20.21
CA VAL A 163 -15.94 -8.31 20.91
C VAL A 163 -17.25 -7.60 20.56
N LEU A 164 -18.21 -8.34 19.99
CA LEU A 164 -19.53 -7.82 19.65
C LEU A 164 -20.52 -8.14 20.77
N LYS A 165 -21.53 -7.27 20.93
CA LYS A 165 -22.55 -7.38 22.00
C LYS A 165 -23.36 -8.69 21.95
N GLU A 166 -23.50 -9.29 20.76
CA GLU A 166 -24.35 -10.47 20.52
C GLU A 166 -23.56 -11.69 19.99
N THR A 167 -22.25 -11.77 20.24
CA THR A 167 -21.44 -12.89 19.72
C THR A 167 -21.38 -14.11 20.63
N LYS A 168 -21.42 -15.29 20.00
CA LYS A 168 -21.08 -16.55 20.67
C LYS A 168 -19.58 -16.53 21.02
N PRO A 169 -19.16 -17.08 22.18
CA PRO A 169 -17.75 -17.05 22.63
C PRO A 169 -16.75 -17.82 21.75
N ILE A 170 -17.20 -18.41 20.64
CA ILE A 170 -16.39 -19.25 19.74
C ILE A 170 -15.85 -18.44 18.55
N GLU A 171 -16.39 -17.25 18.28
CA GLU A 171 -16.03 -16.43 17.12
C GLU A 171 -14.82 -15.51 17.45
N ASP A 172 -13.75 -15.59 16.64
CA ASP A 172 -12.56 -14.71 16.75
C ASP A 172 -12.66 -13.63 15.68
N TRP A 173 -13.42 -12.57 15.99
CA TRP A 173 -13.56 -11.41 15.10
C TRP A 173 -12.42 -10.44 15.31
N ARG A 174 -11.86 -9.96 14.21
CA ARG A 174 -10.75 -9.00 14.24
C ARG A 174 -10.99 -7.84 13.32
N LEU A 175 -10.55 -6.67 13.75
CA LEU A 175 -10.68 -5.43 13.02
C LEU A 175 -9.78 -5.48 11.78
N LEU A 176 -10.37 -5.57 10.60
CA LEU A 176 -9.67 -5.36 9.33
C LEU A 176 -9.46 -3.87 9.10
N ASP A 177 -10.56 -3.10 9.18
CA ASP A 177 -10.57 -1.74 8.68
C ASP A 177 -11.83 -0.98 9.09
N LYS A 178 -11.83 0.32 8.84
CA LYS A 178 -12.99 1.20 9.01
C LYS A 178 -13.40 1.76 7.66
N ALA A 179 -14.68 1.63 7.33
CA ALA A 179 -15.30 2.17 6.13
C ALA A 179 -16.46 3.09 6.55
N ASN A 180 -16.23 4.39 6.54
CA ASN A 180 -17.17 5.39 7.07
C ASN A 180 -17.60 5.12 8.53
N GLU A 181 -18.90 4.91 8.81
CA GLU A 181 -19.43 4.57 10.14
C GLU A 181 -19.44 3.06 10.41
N LYS A 182 -18.99 2.26 9.43
CA LYS A 182 -18.98 0.81 9.48
C LYS A 182 -17.57 0.29 9.77
N ILE A 183 -17.54 -0.84 10.44
CA ILE A 183 -16.33 -1.57 10.79
C ILE A 183 -16.33 -2.90 10.06
N LEU A 184 -15.20 -3.18 9.43
CA LEU A 184 -14.93 -4.41 8.72
C LEU A 184 -14.23 -5.38 9.65
N LEU A 185 -14.79 -6.58 9.78
CA LEU A 185 -14.28 -7.63 10.63
C LEU A 185 -13.95 -8.87 9.81
N ILE A 186 -12.84 -9.52 10.14
CA ILE A 186 -12.49 -10.86 9.64
C ILE A 186 -12.67 -11.89 10.75
N ASN A 187 -13.22 -13.06 10.41
CA ASN A 187 -13.16 -14.20 11.31
C ASN A 187 -11.79 -14.86 11.19
N PHE A 188 -10.95 -14.77 12.22
CA PHE A 188 -9.60 -15.31 12.15
C PHE A 188 -9.54 -16.83 12.08
N ARG A 189 -10.60 -17.53 12.51
CA ARG A 189 -10.76 -18.98 12.35
C ARG A 189 -11.26 -19.38 10.96
N LYS A 190 -12.01 -18.51 10.29
CA LYS A 190 -12.55 -18.69 8.93
C LYS A 190 -12.29 -17.43 8.12
N LYS A 191 -11.06 -17.28 7.63
CA LYS A 191 -10.56 -16.01 7.05
C LYS A 191 -11.26 -15.56 5.75
N GLU A 192 -12.12 -16.38 5.18
CA GLU A 192 -13.02 -16.05 4.06
C GLU A 192 -14.27 -15.28 4.53
N GLU A 193 -14.61 -15.38 5.82
CA GLU A 193 -15.79 -14.77 6.41
C GLU A 193 -15.48 -13.34 6.86
N ILE A 194 -16.15 -12.39 6.23
CA ILE A 194 -16.08 -10.97 6.56
C ILE A 194 -17.45 -10.49 7.01
N LYS A 195 -17.46 -9.73 8.10
CA LYS A 195 -18.66 -9.09 8.64
C LYS A 195 -18.49 -7.58 8.61
N ILE A 196 -19.57 -6.89 8.27
CA ILE A 196 -19.67 -5.43 8.37
C ILE A 196 -20.62 -5.14 9.52
N VAL A 197 -20.15 -4.38 10.50
CA VAL A 197 -20.94 -3.99 11.68
C VAL A 197 -20.89 -2.49 11.87
N GLU A 198 -21.89 -1.92 12.53
CA GLU A 198 -21.83 -0.54 12.98
C GLU A 198 -21.02 -0.42 14.27
N PHE A 199 -20.44 0.76 14.52
CA PHE A 199 -19.67 1.00 15.76
C PHE A 199 -20.50 0.74 17.04
N GLY A 200 -21.82 0.94 16.96
CA GLY A 200 -22.74 0.68 18.06
C GLY A 200 -22.91 -0.80 18.43
N GLU A 201 -22.53 -1.73 17.55
CA GLU A 201 -22.60 -3.19 17.79
C GLU A 201 -21.37 -3.73 18.54
N ILE A 202 -20.31 -2.92 18.63
CA ILE A 202 -19.05 -3.29 19.28
C ILE A 202 -19.16 -3.04 20.79
N GLU A 203 -18.79 -4.05 21.56
CA GLU A 203 -18.67 -3.95 23.01
C GLU A 203 -17.26 -3.49 23.40
N LYS A 204 -16.23 -4.09 22.79
CA LYS A 204 -14.84 -3.81 23.13
C LYS A 204 -13.88 -4.10 21.98
N ILE A 205 -12.84 -3.29 21.85
CA ILE A 205 -11.67 -3.56 20.99
C ILE A 205 -10.47 -3.84 21.89
N ILE A 206 -9.77 -4.95 21.64
CA ILE A 206 -8.62 -5.41 22.41
C ILE A 206 -7.40 -5.42 21.50
N ASN A 207 -6.46 -4.51 21.74
CA ASN A 207 -5.17 -4.51 21.06
C ASN A 207 -4.28 -5.59 21.71
N LYS A 208 -3.84 -6.58 20.93
CA LYS A 208 -2.74 -7.43 21.39
C LYS A 208 -1.46 -6.61 21.37
N SER A 209 -0.80 -6.49 22.52
CA SER A 209 0.54 -5.93 22.57
C SER A 209 1.51 -6.96 21.95
N PRO A 210 2.45 -6.58 21.06
CA PRO A 210 3.27 -7.54 20.30
C PRO A 210 4.18 -8.46 21.12
N ASN A 211 4.22 -8.37 22.45
CA ASN A 211 5.11 -9.14 23.30
C ASN A 211 4.33 -9.82 24.45
N GLN A 212 3.58 -10.88 24.15
CA GLN A 212 3.25 -11.92 25.12
C GLN A 212 3.19 -13.27 24.39
N SER A 213 4.38 -13.81 24.08
CA SER A 213 4.62 -15.24 23.87
C SER A 213 5.96 -15.59 24.49
#